data_AF-A0A2E1M499-F1
#
_entry.id   AF-A0A2E1M499-F1
#
_cell.length_a   1.000
_cell.length_b   1.000
_cell.length_c   1.000
_cell.angle_alpha   90.00
_cell.angle_beta   90.00
_cell.angle_gamma   90.00
#
_symmetry.space_group_name_H-M   'P 1'
#
loop_
_entity.id
_entity.type
_entity.pdbx_description
1 polymer ?
#
loop_
_entity_poly.entity_id
_entity_poly.type
_entity_poly.pdbx_seq_one_letter_code
_entity_poly.pdbx_strand_id
1 'polypeptide(L)'
;MSNKSSENPRMDIHDISMPLTPDVAVFPGDTPPTRELLLDMQQGAHLTLSTLHSTVHLGTHIDGPCHYVKDGAGVETMPLSLGYGTALLIDAPGDGPVPASVLPDGDLPPRLLVRTRSYPDPTVFEPKYRSLSPEFMDAIAGRGVQLIGVDTPSIDAADAKVLVAHHRAGIHGLWILEQLRLDAISTGLWHLIAFPLPLAGYDASPVRAVLIGPPGR
;
A
#
# COMPACT_ATOMS: atom_id res chain seq x y z
N MET A 1 -2.90 -50.24 3.04
CA MET A 1 -2.39 -49.00 3.65
C MET A 1 -2.90 -47.85 2.79
N SER A 2 -3.85 -47.07 3.30
CA SER A 2 -4.54 -46.02 2.52
C SER A 2 -3.60 -44.84 2.29
N ASN A 3 -3.35 -44.55 1.02
CA ASN A 3 -2.57 -43.40 0.58
C ASN A 3 -3.42 -42.15 0.80
N LYS A 4 -3.22 -41.43 1.91
CA LYS A 4 -3.80 -40.09 2.09
C LYS A 4 -3.03 -39.14 1.19
N SER A 5 -3.58 -38.86 0.01
CA SER A 5 -3.21 -37.69 -0.76
C SER A 5 -3.38 -36.46 0.14
N SER A 6 -2.27 -35.80 0.48
CA SER A 6 -2.29 -34.51 1.13
C SER A 6 -2.85 -33.49 0.13
N GLU A 7 -4.17 -33.29 0.14
CA GLU A 7 -4.75 -32.13 -0.51
C GLU A 7 -4.13 -30.90 0.15
N ASN A 8 -3.42 -30.09 -0.65
CA ASN A 8 -2.95 -28.79 -0.16
C ASN A 8 -4.17 -28.03 0.38
N PRO A 9 -4.08 -27.45 1.59
CA PRO A 9 -5.17 -26.64 2.10
C PRO A 9 -5.46 -25.55 1.07
N ARG A 10 -6.74 -25.45 0.67
CA ARG A 10 -7.21 -24.38 -0.20
C ARG A 10 -6.85 -23.05 0.44
N MET A 11 -6.18 -22.18 -0.30
CA MET A 11 -5.86 -20.82 0.11
C MET A 11 -6.72 -19.86 -0.70
N ASP A 12 -7.25 -18.83 -0.05
CA ASP A 12 -7.99 -17.76 -0.71
C ASP A 12 -7.05 -16.57 -0.96
N ILE A 13 -7.31 -15.85 -2.05
CA ILE A 13 -6.59 -14.64 -2.44
C ILE A 13 -7.56 -13.48 -2.25
N HIS A 14 -7.19 -12.56 -1.36
CA HIS A 14 -7.97 -11.37 -1.05
C HIS A 14 -7.34 -10.19 -1.77
N ASP A 15 -8.09 -9.59 -2.68
CA ASP A 15 -7.68 -8.35 -3.31
C ASP A 15 -7.85 -7.19 -2.31
N ILE A 16 -6.73 -6.53 -2.01
CA ILE A 16 -6.69 -5.37 -1.12
C ILE A 16 -6.29 -4.11 -1.87
N SER A 17 -6.46 -4.11 -3.20
CA SER A 17 -6.19 -2.97 -4.06
C SER A 17 -7.42 -2.11 -4.30
N MET A 18 -7.22 -0.82 -4.50
CA MET A 18 -8.27 0.05 -4.99
C MET A 18 -8.47 -0.11 -6.49
N PRO A 19 -9.72 -0.22 -6.96
CA PRO A 19 -10.01 -0.10 -8.39
C PRO A 19 -9.58 1.27 -8.90
N LEU A 20 -8.82 1.29 -9.98
CA LEU A 20 -8.43 2.54 -10.64
C LEU A 20 -9.53 2.97 -11.61
N THR A 21 -10.33 3.94 -11.20
CA THR A 21 -11.37 4.60 -12.01
C THR A 21 -11.03 6.08 -12.17
N PRO A 22 -11.64 6.80 -13.14
CA PRO A 22 -11.50 8.25 -13.25
C PRO A 22 -11.93 9.04 -12.00
N ASP A 23 -12.73 8.41 -11.13
CA ASP A 23 -13.27 9.03 -9.92
C ASP A 23 -12.37 8.82 -8.69
N VAL A 24 -11.27 8.07 -8.79
CA VAL A 24 -10.32 7.92 -7.67
C VAL A 24 -9.76 9.28 -7.32
N ALA A 25 -9.89 9.67 -6.06
CA ALA A 25 -9.31 10.90 -5.56
C ALA A 25 -7.78 10.76 -5.52
N VAL A 26 -7.10 11.79 -6.03
CA VAL A 26 -5.66 11.97 -5.87
C VAL A 26 -5.39 13.07 -4.86
N PHE A 27 -4.13 13.20 -4.43
CA PHE A 27 -3.74 14.30 -3.56
C PHE A 27 -4.10 15.66 -4.22
N PRO A 28 -4.63 16.66 -3.47
CA PRO A 28 -5.02 17.94 -4.05
C PRO A 28 -3.88 18.61 -4.82
N GLY A 29 -4.10 18.86 -6.11
CA GLY A 29 -3.12 19.45 -7.03
C GLY A 29 -2.32 18.44 -7.85
N ASP A 30 -2.47 17.14 -7.59
CA ASP A 30 -1.85 16.07 -8.37
C ASP A 30 -2.66 15.76 -9.65
N THR A 31 -2.14 14.87 -10.51
CA THR A 31 -2.71 14.51 -11.82
C THR A 31 -3.72 13.36 -11.69
N PRO A 32 -5.04 13.62 -11.83
CA PRO A 32 -6.06 12.57 -11.73
C PRO A 32 -5.93 11.55 -12.88
N PRO A 33 -6.38 10.30 -12.69
CA PRO A 33 -6.31 9.28 -13.72
C PRO A 33 -7.26 9.58 -14.87
N THR A 34 -6.72 9.60 -16.09
CA THR A 34 -7.50 9.73 -17.32
C THR A 34 -7.22 8.56 -18.26
N ARG A 35 -8.28 8.10 -18.95
CA ARG A 35 -8.18 7.12 -20.02
C ARG A 35 -8.42 7.83 -21.35
N GLU A 36 -7.41 7.85 -22.19
CA GLU A 36 -7.53 8.27 -23.59
C GLU A 36 -7.62 7.03 -24.49
N LEU A 37 -8.50 7.06 -25.49
CA LEU A 37 -8.59 6.02 -26.52
C LEU A 37 -7.88 6.49 -27.78
N LEU A 38 -6.71 5.93 -28.06
CA LEU A 38 -5.98 6.18 -29.31
C LEU A 38 -6.63 5.46 -30.50
N LEU A 39 -7.19 4.27 -30.24
CA LEU A 39 -7.98 3.49 -31.19
C LEU A 39 -9.21 2.93 -30.46
N ASP A 40 -10.34 2.87 -31.15
CA ASP A 40 -11.60 2.41 -30.58
C ASP A 40 -12.37 1.51 -31.58
N MET A 41 -12.58 0.25 -31.20
CA MET A 41 -13.36 -0.70 -32.01
C MET A 41 -14.81 -0.27 -32.18
N GLN A 42 -15.37 0.49 -31.23
CA GLN A 42 -16.73 1.02 -31.37
C GLN A 42 -16.82 2.11 -32.46
N GLN A 43 -15.68 2.69 -32.84
CA GLN A 43 -15.54 3.67 -33.92
C GLN A 43 -14.92 3.08 -35.18
N GLY A 44 -14.85 1.74 -35.29
CA GLY A 44 -14.41 1.03 -36.49
C GLY A 44 -12.91 0.71 -36.56
N ALA A 45 -12.15 0.95 -35.49
CA ALA A 45 -10.77 0.44 -35.40
C ALA A 45 -10.75 -1.09 -35.26
N HIS A 46 -9.60 -1.70 -35.58
CA HIS A 46 -9.41 -3.16 -35.49
C HIS A 46 -9.07 -3.64 -34.06
N LEU A 47 -8.75 -2.70 -33.15
CA LEU A 47 -8.48 -2.95 -31.74
C LEU A 47 -8.79 -1.68 -30.92
N THR A 48 -9.03 -1.85 -29.63
CA THR A 48 -9.13 -0.74 -28.69
C THR A 48 -7.77 -0.54 -28.03
N LEU A 49 -7.18 0.64 -28.18
CA LEU A 49 -5.89 1.01 -27.62
C LEU A 49 -6.08 2.15 -26.62
N SER A 50 -5.77 1.89 -25.36
CA SER A 50 -5.95 2.86 -24.27
C SER A 50 -4.60 3.41 -23.79
N THR A 51 -4.57 4.70 -23.50
CA THR A 51 -3.51 5.39 -22.77
C THR A 51 -4.01 5.72 -21.37
N LEU A 52 -3.16 5.54 -20.37
CA LEU A 52 -3.37 6.01 -18.99
C LEU A 52 -2.44 7.19 -18.74
N HIS A 53 -3.01 8.33 -18.32
CA HIS A 53 -2.25 9.49 -17.86
C HIS A 53 -2.69 9.85 -16.44
N SER A 54 -1.76 9.83 -15.50
CA SER A 54 -2.00 10.02 -14.06
C SER A 54 -0.69 10.26 -13.30
N THR A 55 -0.80 10.60 -12.02
CA THR A 55 0.25 10.41 -11.01
C THR A 55 0.62 8.93 -10.84
N VAL A 56 1.78 8.65 -10.23
CA VAL A 56 2.16 7.30 -9.79
C VAL A 56 1.79 6.99 -8.33
N HIS A 57 1.41 8.01 -7.55
CA HIS A 57 0.74 7.85 -6.25
C HIS A 57 -0.75 7.56 -6.42
N LEU A 58 -1.05 6.65 -7.35
CA LEU A 58 -2.39 6.38 -7.86
C LEU A 58 -2.97 5.15 -7.20
N GLY A 59 -3.97 5.38 -6.36
CA GLY A 59 -4.67 4.32 -5.65
C GLY A 59 -3.72 3.54 -4.74
N THR A 60 -3.83 2.21 -4.72
CA THR A 60 -2.90 1.37 -3.96
C THR A 60 -1.52 1.36 -4.64
N HIS A 61 -0.50 1.86 -3.95
CA HIS A 61 0.83 2.09 -4.54
C HIS A 61 1.96 1.92 -3.52
N ILE A 62 3.18 1.77 -4.02
CA ILE A 62 4.42 1.75 -3.22
C ILE A 62 5.24 2.98 -3.53
N ASP A 63 5.75 3.65 -2.49
CA ASP A 63 6.68 4.76 -2.62
C ASP A 63 8.13 4.28 -2.67
N GLY A 64 8.88 4.83 -3.62
CA GLY A 64 10.32 4.77 -3.68
C GLY A 64 10.99 5.79 -2.74
N PRO A 65 12.21 5.51 -2.23
CA PRO A 65 12.93 6.44 -1.37
C PRO A 65 13.10 7.85 -1.94
N CYS A 66 13.21 8.04 -3.27
CA CYS A 66 13.32 9.38 -3.85
C CYS A 66 12.09 10.29 -3.63
N HIS A 67 10.94 9.73 -3.23
CA HIS A 67 9.76 10.51 -2.85
C HIS A 67 10.00 11.34 -1.58
N TYR A 68 10.79 10.82 -0.63
CA TYR A 68 10.97 11.41 0.71
C TYR A 68 12.43 11.54 1.19
N VAL A 69 13.39 10.99 0.44
CA VAL A 69 14.82 11.11 0.67
C VAL A 69 15.43 11.81 -0.53
N LYS A 70 16.08 12.95 -0.28
CA LYS A 70 16.86 13.63 -1.32
C LYS A 70 17.92 12.68 -1.89
N ASP A 71 17.96 12.57 -3.22
CA ASP A 71 18.85 11.65 -3.95
C ASP A 71 18.60 10.16 -3.60
N GLY A 72 17.40 9.85 -3.07
CA GLY A 72 16.96 8.49 -2.82
C GLY A 72 16.82 7.67 -4.11
N ALA A 73 16.75 6.34 -3.97
CA ALA A 73 16.56 5.45 -5.09
C ALA A 73 15.11 5.47 -5.60
N GLY A 74 14.91 5.19 -6.89
CA GLY A 74 13.59 5.03 -7.49
C GLY A 74 12.87 3.76 -7.05
N VAL A 75 11.56 3.70 -7.26
CA VAL A 75 10.70 2.58 -6.82
C VAL A 75 11.12 1.23 -7.42
N GLU A 76 11.71 1.23 -8.62
CA GLU A 76 12.18 0.03 -9.33
C GLU A 76 13.33 -0.68 -8.59
N THR A 77 13.96 0.00 -7.64
CA THR A 77 15.06 -0.54 -6.84
C THR A 77 14.60 -1.33 -5.62
N MET A 78 13.28 -1.40 -5.37
CA MET A 78 12.73 -2.15 -4.24
C MET A 78 13.20 -3.61 -4.29
N PRO A 79 13.81 -4.14 -3.21
CA PRO A 79 14.08 -5.56 -3.14
C PRO A 79 12.78 -6.34 -3.28
N LEU A 80 12.67 -7.22 -4.28
CA LEU A 80 11.47 -8.03 -4.52
C LEU A 80 11.10 -8.90 -3.31
N SER A 81 12.09 -9.25 -2.47
CA SER A 81 11.87 -9.94 -1.20
C SER A 81 11.06 -9.14 -0.18
N LEU A 82 10.78 -7.84 -0.43
CA LEU A 82 9.84 -7.00 0.33
C LEU A 82 8.42 -7.02 -0.26
N GLY A 83 8.29 -7.22 -1.57
CA GLY A 83 6.99 -7.34 -2.23
C GLY A 83 6.30 -8.69 -2.02
N TYR A 84 6.96 -9.68 -1.42
CA TYR A 84 6.41 -11.03 -1.22
C TYR A 84 6.80 -11.65 0.13
N GLY A 85 5.83 -11.99 0.97
CA GLY A 85 6.09 -12.74 2.20
C GLY A 85 5.13 -12.46 3.35
N THR A 86 5.47 -12.97 4.54
CA THR A 86 4.65 -12.81 5.75
C THR A 86 4.45 -11.34 6.10
N ALA A 87 3.19 -10.98 6.35
CA ALA A 87 2.74 -9.68 6.84
C ALA A 87 1.82 -9.85 8.03
N LEU A 88 1.90 -8.94 9.00
CA LEU A 88 0.94 -8.82 10.09
C LEU A 88 -0.04 -7.70 9.76
N LEU A 89 -1.34 -7.98 9.78
CA LEU A 89 -2.40 -6.96 9.74
C LEU A 89 -2.89 -6.67 11.16
N ILE A 90 -2.83 -5.41 11.58
CA ILE A 90 -3.37 -4.93 12.87
C ILE A 90 -4.48 -3.90 12.66
N ASP A 91 -5.33 -3.77 13.68
CA ASP A 91 -6.33 -2.71 13.77
C ASP A 91 -5.83 -1.53 14.61
N ALA A 92 -5.98 -0.32 14.09
CA ALA A 92 -5.66 0.91 14.81
C ALA A 92 -6.64 2.07 14.50
N PRO A 93 -7.96 1.90 14.75
CA PRO A 93 -8.94 2.98 14.60
C PRO A 93 -8.81 4.05 15.71
N GLY A 94 -9.45 5.20 15.52
CA GLY A 94 -9.58 6.27 16.51
C GLY A 94 -9.24 7.66 15.96
N ASP A 95 -8.85 8.61 16.82
CA ASP A 95 -8.42 9.96 16.42
C ASP A 95 -6.90 10.18 16.52
N GLY A 96 -6.37 11.09 15.71
CA GLY A 96 -4.95 11.47 15.70
C GLY A 96 -4.00 10.40 15.12
N PRO A 97 -2.67 10.63 15.23
CA PRO A 97 -1.68 9.68 14.74
C PRO A 97 -1.74 8.32 15.45
N VAL A 98 -1.46 7.23 14.74
CA VAL A 98 -1.37 5.87 15.30
C VAL A 98 -0.19 5.79 16.28
N PRO A 99 -0.44 5.50 17.57
CA PRO A 99 0.62 5.45 18.58
C PRO A 99 1.28 4.07 18.63
N ALA A 100 2.53 4.02 19.07
CA ALA A 100 3.26 2.75 19.25
C ALA A 100 2.60 1.75 20.22
N SER A 101 1.70 2.22 21.10
CA SER A 101 0.99 1.38 22.07
C SER A 101 -0.01 0.40 21.45
N VAL A 102 -0.35 0.53 20.16
CA VAL A 102 -1.19 -0.45 19.45
C VAL A 102 -0.39 -1.68 18.99
N LEU A 103 0.94 -1.61 19.00
CA LEU A 103 1.80 -2.69 18.52
C LEU A 103 1.79 -3.84 19.51
N PRO A 104 1.75 -5.11 19.04
CA PRO A 104 1.96 -6.25 19.91
C PRO A 104 3.39 -6.26 20.45
N ASP A 105 3.59 -6.97 21.56
CA ASP A 105 4.92 -7.18 22.14
C ASP A 105 5.78 -8.11 21.27
N GLY A 106 7.10 -7.90 21.33
CA GLY A 106 8.09 -8.73 20.64
C GLY A 106 8.41 -8.27 19.21
N ASP A 107 9.14 -9.13 18.50
CA ASP A 107 9.55 -8.88 17.12
C ASP A 107 8.36 -8.95 16.16
N LEU A 108 8.40 -8.14 15.12
CA LEU A 108 7.37 -8.06 14.09
C LEU A 108 7.85 -8.74 12.80
N PRO A 109 6.94 -9.28 11.97
CA PRO A 109 7.34 -9.73 10.64
C PRO A 109 7.85 -8.55 9.80
N PRO A 110 8.61 -8.81 8.72
CA PRO A 110 9.17 -7.76 7.86
C PRO A 110 8.14 -6.82 7.22
N ARG A 111 6.85 -7.15 7.28
CA ARG A 111 5.75 -6.34 6.76
C ARG A 111 4.69 -6.15 7.82
N LEU A 112 4.29 -4.90 8.02
CA LEU A 112 3.17 -4.54 8.89
C LEU A 112 2.13 -3.81 8.06
N LEU A 113 0.87 -4.22 8.14
CA LEU A 113 -0.27 -3.53 7.56
C LEU A 113 -1.12 -2.97 8.71
N VAL A 114 -1.49 -1.70 8.60
CA VAL A 114 -2.27 -0.98 9.62
C VAL A 114 -3.59 -0.57 9.02
N ARG A 115 -4.68 -1.10 9.59
CA ARG A 115 -6.03 -0.70 9.22
C ARG A 115 -6.54 0.37 10.16
N THR A 116 -6.68 1.58 9.65
CA THR A 116 -7.17 2.75 10.37
C THR A 116 -8.67 2.94 10.23
N ARG A 117 -9.27 2.52 9.10
CA ARG A 117 -10.65 2.83 8.69
C ARG A 117 -10.97 4.33 8.65
N SER A 118 -9.94 5.17 8.51
CA SER A 118 -10.06 6.62 8.58
C SER A 118 -10.20 7.30 7.22
N TYR A 119 -10.16 6.51 6.13
CA TYR A 119 -10.36 6.97 4.76
C TYR A 119 -11.30 6.01 3.99
N PRO A 120 -12.61 6.01 4.33
CA PRO A 120 -13.54 4.97 3.86
C PRO A 120 -14.00 5.15 2.40
N ASP A 121 -13.98 6.37 1.87
CA ASP A 121 -14.38 6.67 0.49
C ASP A 121 -13.17 7.20 -0.30
N PRO A 122 -12.53 6.36 -1.12
CA PRO A 122 -11.37 6.77 -1.89
C PRO A 122 -11.71 7.61 -3.13
N THR A 123 -12.99 7.87 -3.40
CA THR A 123 -13.42 8.78 -4.49
C THR A 123 -13.50 10.24 -4.05
N VAL A 124 -13.38 10.50 -2.74
CA VAL A 124 -13.39 11.84 -2.16
C VAL A 124 -12.15 12.02 -1.31
N PHE A 125 -11.32 13.02 -1.64
CA PHE A 125 -10.16 13.35 -0.82
C PHE A 125 -10.61 13.95 0.52
N GLU A 126 -10.72 13.11 1.56
CA GLU A 126 -10.88 13.51 2.95
C GLU A 126 -9.49 13.80 3.56
N PRO A 127 -9.15 15.07 3.89
CA PRO A 127 -7.86 15.39 4.50
C PRO A 127 -7.72 14.89 5.96
N LYS A 128 -8.82 14.50 6.62
CA LYS A 128 -8.81 14.02 8.01
C LYS A 128 -8.75 12.50 8.10
N TYR A 129 -7.62 11.93 7.68
CA TYR A 129 -7.26 10.54 7.98
C TYR A 129 -6.21 10.44 9.08
N ARG A 130 -6.03 9.24 9.64
CA ARG A 130 -5.00 8.97 10.65
C ARG A 130 -3.64 8.82 9.98
N SER A 131 -2.66 9.57 10.46
CA SER A 131 -1.25 9.37 10.14
C SER A 131 -0.57 8.40 11.11
N LEU A 132 0.73 8.14 10.95
CA LEU A 132 1.53 7.33 11.87
C LEU A 132 2.38 8.25 12.77
N SER A 133 2.44 7.97 14.08
CA SER A 133 3.29 8.77 14.97
C SER A 133 4.77 8.50 14.72
N PRO A 134 5.68 9.45 15.01
CA PRO A 134 7.12 9.20 14.90
C PRO A 134 7.59 8.03 15.77
N GLU A 135 7.04 7.88 16.97
CA GLU A 135 7.35 6.79 17.90
C GLU A 135 6.87 5.45 17.36
N PHE A 136 5.73 5.42 16.65
CA PHE A 136 5.27 4.22 15.96
C PHE A 136 6.26 3.80 14.87
N MET A 137 6.70 4.74 14.04
CA MET A 137 7.66 4.50 12.96
C MET A 137 9.01 4.00 13.49
N ASP A 138 9.54 4.64 14.54
CA ASP A 138 10.78 4.22 15.20
C ASP A 138 10.63 2.82 15.83
N ALA A 139 9.48 2.53 16.44
CA ALA A 139 9.23 1.25 17.09
C ALA A 139 9.12 0.08 16.11
N ILE A 140 8.45 0.24 14.97
CA ILE A 140 8.30 -0.84 13.97
C ILE A 140 9.64 -1.17 13.30
N ALA A 141 10.44 -0.13 12.98
CA ALA A 141 11.76 -0.30 12.41
C ALA A 141 12.68 -1.08 13.37
N GLY A 142 12.68 -0.69 14.65
CA GLY A 142 13.47 -1.37 15.69
C GLY A 142 13.04 -2.82 15.97
N ARG A 143 11.84 -3.23 15.54
CA ARG A 143 11.28 -4.58 15.71
C ARG A 143 11.31 -5.43 14.43
N GLY A 144 12.01 -4.97 13.40
CA GLY A 144 12.28 -5.76 12.19
C GLY A 144 11.33 -5.53 11.01
N VAL A 145 10.41 -4.56 11.09
CA VAL A 145 9.59 -4.17 9.93
C VAL A 145 10.49 -3.51 8.88
N GLN A 146 10.22 -3.81 7.61
CA GLN A 146 10.91 -3.27 6.44
C GLN A 146 9.94 -2.66 5.42
N LEU A 147 8.67 -3.06 5.43
CA LEU A 147 7.59 -2.49 4.64
C LEU A 147 6.40 -2.18 5.58
N ILE A 148 5.94 -0.92 5.56
CA ILE A 148 4.73 -0.49 6.27
C ILE A 148 3.62 -0.24 5.25
N GLY A 149 2.45 -0.83 5.50
CA GLY A 149 1.25 -0.65 4.69
C GLY A 149 0.12 0.04 5.46
N VAL A 150 -0.59 0.98 4.83
CA VAL A 150 -1.73 1.69 5.43
C VAL A 150 -2.94 1.73 4.48
N ASP A 151 -4.13 1.88 5.04
CA ASP A 151 -5.38 2.10 4.30
C ASP A 151 -5.71 3.60 4.08
N THR A 152 -4.71 4.46 4.19
CA THR A 152 -4.84 5.92 4.06
C THR A 152 -4.03 6.45 2.86
N PRO A 153 -4.32 7.67 2.37
CA PRO A 153 -3.58 8.32 1.29
C PRO A 153 -2.15 8.73 1.61
N SER A 154 -1.77 8.71 2.89
CA SER A 154 -0.43 9.01 3.34
C SER A 154 -0.17 8.42 4.73
N ILE A 155 1.08 8.15 5.07
CA ILE A 155 1.52 7.90 6.46
C ILE A 155 1.73 9.18 7.29
N ASP A 156 1.72 10.36 6.67
CA ASP A 156 1.74 11.69 7.31
C ASP A 156 0.36 12.36 7.27
N ALA A 157 0.14 13.44 8.03
CA ALA A 157 -1.13 14.17 7.96
C ALA A 157 -1.24 14.95 6.64
N ALA A 158 -2.45 15.07 6.07
CA ALA A 158 -2.66 15.72 4.77
C ALA A 158 -2.18 17.18 4.70
N ASP A 159 -2.17 17.90 5.82
CA ASP A 159 -1.73 19.29 5.91
C ASP A 159 -0.27 19.46 6.35
N ALA A 160 0.45 18.35 6.58
CA ALA A 160 1.82 18.34 7.05
C ALA A 160 2.74 19.15 6.11
N LYS A 161 3.50 20.08 6.69
CA LYS A 161 4.56 20.84 5.98
C LYS A 161 5.92 20.16 6.04
N VAL A 162 6.04 19.20 6.96
CA VAL A 162 7.20 18.34 7.15
C VAL A 162 6.65 16.93 7.23
N LEU A 163 7.07 16.05 6.33
CA LEU A 163 6.64 14.66 6.27
C LEU A 163 7.46 13.85 7.28
N VAL A 164 7.10 13.96 8.56
CA VAL A 164 7.89 13.40 9.65
C VAL A 164 7.90 11.88 9.58
N ALA A 165 6.77 11.24 9.31
CA ALA A 165 6.69 9.79 9.20
C ALA A 165 7.49 9.27 8.00
N HIS A 166 7.40 9.93 6.84
CA HIS A 166 8.23 9.60 5.67
C HIS A 166 9.73 9.82 5.95
N HIS A 167 10.11 10.90 6.64
CA HIS A 167 11.51 11.10 7.03
C HIS A 167 12.01 9.98 7.94
N ARG A 168 11.17 9.47 8.87
CA ARG A 168 11.51 8.29 9.67
C ARG A 168 11.65 7.04 8.82
N ALA A 169 10.76 6.84 7.84
CA ALA A 169 10.90 5.75 6.89
C ALA A 169 12.25 5.82 6.15
N GLY A 170 12.64 7.00 5.68
CA GLY A 170 13.94 7.23 5.05
C GLY A 170 15.15 6.94 5.95
N ILE A 171 15.11 7.36 7.21
CA ILE A 171 16.17 7.08 8.20
C ILE A 171 16.35 5.57 8.43
N HIS A 172 15.23 4.84 8.50
CA HIS A 172 15.23 3.41 8.82
C HIS A 172 15.27 2.48 7.59
N GLY A 173 15.19 3.04 6.38
CA GLY A 173 15.11 2.27 5.14
C GLY A 173 13.80 1.48 4.99
N LEU A 174 12.71 1.99 5.56
CA LEU A 174 11.37 1.41 5.41
C LEU A 174 10.79 1.76 4.04
N TRP A 175 10.15 0.79 3.40
CA TRP A 175 9.30 0.99 2.23
C TRP A 175 7.84 1.23 2.66
N ILE A 176 7.10 1.98 1.85
CA ILE A 176 5.76 2.45 2.18
C ILE A 176 4.78 1.91 1.13
N LEU A 177 3.64 1.39 1.59
CA LEU A 177 2.53 0.89 0.77
C LEU A 177 1.23 1.59 1.22
N GLU A 178 0.62 2.37 0.35
CA GLU A 178 -0.51 3.23 0.74
C GLU A 178 -1.83 2.84 0.06
N GLN A 179 -2.92 3.38 0.61
CA GLN A 179 -4.29 3.21 0.14
C GLN A 179 -4.72 1.74 -0.07
N LEU A 180 -4.42 0.88 0.89
CA LEU A 180 -4.90 -0.51 0.91
C LEU A 180 -6.39 -0.60 1.25
N ARG A 181 -7.10 -1.57 0.66
CA ARG A 181 -8.49 -1.93 1.01
C ARG A 181 -8.50 -3.03 2.07
N LEU A 182 -8.55 -2.65 3.34
CA LEU A 182 -8.41 -3.60 4.46
C LEU A 182 -9.72 -3.90 5.21
N ASP A 183 -10.83 -3.21 4.93
CA ASP A 183 -12.07 -3.27 5.74
C ASP A 183 -12.63 -4.68 5.95
N ALA A 184 -12.57 -5.52 4.92
CA ALA A 184 -13.15 -6.85 4.92
C ALA A 184 -12.18 -7.96 5.35
N ILE A 185 -10.95 -7.62 5.74
CA ILE A 185 -9.88 -8.60 6.00
C ILE A 185 -9.71 -8.83 7.51
N SER A 186 -9.73 -10.07 8.01
CA SER A 186 -9.41 -10.32 9.43
C SER A 186 -7.96 -9.97 9.78
N THR A 187 -7.75 -9.49 11.02
CA THR A 187 -6.40 -9.22 11.54
C THR A 187 -5.58 -10.50 11.74
N GLY A 188 -4.26 -10.34 11.83
CA GLY A 188 -3.32 -11.44 12.05
C GLY A 188 -2.35 -11.63 10.90
N LEU A 189 -1.72 -12.81 10.86
CA LEU A 189 -0.70 -13.12 9.87
C LEU A 189 -1.33 -13.49 8.53
N TRP A 190 -0.77 -12.92 7.47
CA TRP A 190 -1.10 -13.14 6.07
C TRP A 190 0.18 -13.28 5.26
N HIS A 191 0.04 -13.74 4.02
CA HIS A 191 1.10 -13.67 3.03
C HIS A 191 0.79 -12.55 2.03
N LEU A 192 1.58 -11.49 2.02
CA LEU A 192 1.43 -10.34 1.12
C LEU A 192 2.08 -10.60 -0.23
N ILE A 193 1.44 -10.14 -1.30
CA ILE A 193 2.04 -9.88 -2.59
C ILE A 193 1.73 -8.43 -2.99
N ALA A 194 2.75 -7.62 -3.21
CA ALA A 194 2.67 -6.22 -3.65
C ALA A 194 3.99 -5.83 -4.32
N PHE A 195 4.12 -6.10 -5.62
CA PHE A 195 5.31 -5.75 -6.39
C PHE A 195 5.07 -4.42 -7.13
N PRO A 196 5.99 -3.45 -7.06
CA PRO A 196 5.96 -2.29 -7.93
C PRO A 196 6.26 -2.72 -9.38
N LEU A 197 5.74 -1.95 -10.32
CA LEU A 197 6.23 -1.99 -11.69
C LEU A 197 7.68 -1.47 -11.72
N PRO A 198 8.52 -1.96 -12.64
CA PRO A 198 9.90 -1.49 -12.79
C PRO A 198 9.96 -0.14 -13.51
N LEU A 199 9.34 0.89 -12.93
CA LEU A 199 9.30 2.26 -13.47
C LEU A 199 10.61 2.99 -13.15
N ALA A 200 11.55 2.96 -14.08
CA ALA A 200 12.90 3.49 -13.87
C ALA A 200 12.93 4.98 -13.52
N GLY A 201 13.45 5.31 -12.34
CA GLY A 201 13.57 6.68 -11.84
C GLY A 201 12.28 7.31 -11.33
N TYR A 202 11.20 6.55 -11.22
CA TYR A 202 9.93 7.04 -10.66
C TYR A 202 9.96 6.97 -9.13
N ASP A 203 9.21 7.87 -8.51
CA ASP A 203 9.08 8.03 -7.06
C ASP A 203 8.01 7.14 -6.43
N ALA A 204 7.12 6.56 -7.22
CA ALA A 204 6.19 5.54 -6.77
C ALA A 204 5.77 4.61 -7.92
N SER A 205 5.05 3.55 -7.58
CA SER A 205 4.37 2.68 -8.53
C SER A 205 3.03 2.22 -7.98
N PRO A 206 1.93 2.31 -8.76
CA PRO A 206 0.71 1.59 -8.43
C PRO A 206 0.98 0.09 -8.40
N VAL A 207 0.26 -0.64 -7.55
CA VAL A 207 0.41 -2.09 -7.36
C VAL A 207 -0.93 -2.79 -7.31
N ARG A 208 -0.93 -4.07 -7.69
CA ARG A 208 -2.00 -5.00 -7.29
C ARG A 208 -1.56 -5.72 -6.01
N ALA A 209 -1.96 -5.17 -4.87
CA ALA A 209 -1.74 -5.77 -3.57
C ALA A 209 -2.79 -6.85 -3.27
N VAL A 210 -2.32 -8.04 -2.88
CA VAL A 210 -3.18 -9.14 -2.43
C VAL A 210 -2.65 -9.79 -1.16
N LEU A 211 -3.57 -10.34 -0.36
CA LEU A 211 -3.25 -11.19 0.78
C LEU A 211 -3.67 -12.63 0.48
N ILE A 212 -2.80 -13.58 0.83
CA ILE A 212 -3.06 -15.02 0.68
C ILE A 212 -3.16 -15.63 2.08
N GLY A 213 -4.24 -16.34 2.34
CA GLY A 213 -4.51 -16.95 3.64
C GLY A 213 -5.52 -18.10 3.58
N PRO A 214 -5.84 -18.71 4.73
CA PRO A 214 -6.88 -19.72 4.84
C PRO A 214 -8.24 -19.20 4.36
N PRO A 215 -9.16 -20.08 3.92
CA PRO A 215 -10.46 -19.65 3.43
C PRO A 215 -11.31 -18.99 4.51
N GLY A 216 -12.12 -18.00 4.12
CA GLY A 216 -13.12 -17.38 4.99
C GLY A 216 -12.56 -16.46 6.09
N ARG A 217 -11.35 -15.93 5.89
CA ARG A 217 -10.72 -14.92 6.76
C ARG A 217 -10.86 -13.50 6.23
#